data_AF-G3GXE3-F1
#
_entry.id   AF-G3GXE3-F1
#
_cell.length_a   1.000
_cell.length_b   1.000
_cell.length_c   1.000
_cell.angle_alpha   90.00
_cell.angle_beta   90.00
_cell.angle_gamma   90.00
#
_symmetry.space_group_name_H-M   'P 1'
#
loop_
_entity.id
_entity.type
_entity.pdbx_description
1 polymer ?
#
loop_
_entity_poly.entity_id
_entity_poly.type
_entity_poly.pdbx_seq_one_letter_code
_entity_poly.pdbx_strand_id
1 'polypeptide(L)'
;MDLVVGTCLVSLNFYLVVDGFDTHLVLLSLPPHWAVRTQVQCWHVLLDPSGFRMVHLQSTLEQQDLHLWRLSILESSELVPADCSLWKRGFKVHSCLPWHSDTPEDCSRELRKRLFVREFGLRGSQCYNLYHYFLDNQSVLS
;
A
#
# COMPACT_ATOMS: atom_id res chain seq x y z
N MET A 1 -18.43 15.00 13.51
CA MET A 1 -17.34 15.06 12.52
C MET A 1 -16.53 13.77 12.49
N ASP A 2 -16.25 13.14 13.63
CA ASP A 2 -15.41 11.95 13.72
C ASP A 2 -15.89 10.74 12.90
N LEU A 3 -17.20 10.51 12.82
CA LEU A 3 -17.75 9.45 11.97
C LEU A 3 -17.35 9.61 10.49
N VAL A 4 -17.39 10.84 9.96
CA VAL A 4 -17.10 11.13 8.55
C VAL A 4 -15.62 10.90 8.23
N VAL A 5 -14.73 11.29 9.15
CA VAL A 5 -13.28 11.12 8.99
C VAL A 5 -12.90 9.64 9.08
N GLY A 6 -13.50 8.89 10.02
CA GLY A 6 -13.34 7.44 10.11
C GLY A 6 -13.83 6.72 8.86
N THR A 7 -14.99 7.11 8.32
CA THR A 7 -15.51 6.54 7.05
C THR A 7 -14.60 6.80 5.86
N CYS A 8 -13.89 7.94 5.82
CA CYS A 8 -12.92 8.23 4.78
C CYS A 8 -11.77 7.22 4.83
N LEU A 9 -11.18 6.98 6.00
CA LEU A 9 -10.05 6.04 6.15
C LEU A 9 -10.41 4.61 5.76
N VAL A 10 -11.60 4.14 6.14
CA VAL A 10 -12.04 2.78 5.81
C VAL A 10 -12.44 2.60 4.34
N SER A 11 -12.66 3.70 3.60
CA SER A 11 -12.99 3.67 2.17
C SER A 11 -11.77 3.60 1.26
N LEU A 12 -10.55 3.69 1.81
CA LEU A 12 -9.32 3.67 1.03
C LEU A 12 -8.89 2.24 0.68
N ASN A 13 -8.33 2.09 -0.51
CA ASN A 13 -7.82 0.80 -1.00
C ASN A 13 -6.31 0.71 -0.74
N PHE A 14 -5.93 0.21 0.44
CA PHE A 14 -4.52 0.00 0.76
C PHE A 14 -3.98 -1.27 0.11
N TYR A 15 -2.71 -1.18 -0.28
CA TYR A 15 -1.92 -2.27 -0.83
C TYR A 15 -0.52 -2.23 -0.25
N LEU A 16 0.03 -3.40 0.00
CA LEU A 16 1.46 -3.59 0.25
C LEU A 16 2.13 -3.99 -1.06
N VAL A 17 3.13 -3.24 -1.50
CA VAL A 17 4.03 -3.69 -2.58
C VAL A 17 4.99 -4.69 -1.98
N VAL A 18 4.89 -5.92 -2.44
CA VAL A 18 5.62 -7.05 -1.88
C VAL A 18 6.86 -7.39 -2.70
N ASP A 19 6.73 -7.33 -4.02
CA ASP A 19 7.83 -7.55 -4.95
C ASP A 19 7.55 -6.82 -6.27
N GLY A 20 8.61 -6.61 -7.06
CA GLY A 20 8.54 -5.94 -8.35
C GLY A 20 9.64 -6.38 -9.29
N PHE A 21 9.26 -6.70 -10.52
CA PHE A 21 10.21 -7.07 -11.58
C PHE A 21 9.82 -6.37 -12.89
N ASP A 22 10.74 -5.56 -13.42
CA ASP A 22 10.56 -4.78 -14.65
C ASP A 22 9.30 -3.89 -14.61
N THR A 23 8.24 -4.33 -15.26
CA THR A 23 6.93 -3.67 -15.37
C THR A 23 5.85 -4.37 -14.55
N HIS A 24 6.17 -5.38 -13.75
CA HIS A 24 5.21 -6.17 -12.99
C HIS A 24 5.41 -5.95 -11.49
N LEU A 25 4.31 -5.72 -10.77
CA LEU A 25 4.29 -5.63 -9.30
C LEU A 25 3.42 -6.73 -8.71
N VAL A 26 3.88 -7.29 -7.60
CA VAL A 26 3.07 -8.15 -6.72
C VAL A 26 2.57 -7.30 -5.56
N LEU A 27 1.27 -7.13 -5.48
CA LEU A 27 0.57 -6.37 -4.46
C LEU A 27 -0.18 -7.30 -3.52
N LEU A 28 -0.11 -7.06 -2.22
CA LEU A 28 -1.02 -7.64 -1.24
C LEU A 28 -2.11 -6.62 -0.91
N SER A 29 -3.38 -6.98 -1.14
CA SER A 29 -4.52 -6.14 -0.80
C SER A 29 -4.75 -6.13 0.70
N LEU A 30 -4.85 -4.93 1.26
CA LEU A 30 -4.94 -4.64 2.68
C LEU A 30 -6.19 -3.79 2.98
N PRO A 31 -7.42 -4.27 2.70
CA PRO A 31 -8.62 -3.52 3.04
C PRO A 31 -8.63 -3.07 4.51
N PRO A 32 -9.03 -1.83 4.80
CA PRO A 32 -9.24 -1.40 6.18
C PRO A 32 -10.36 -2.22 6.83
N HIS A 33 -10.05 -2.83 7.97
CA HIS A 33 -11.03 -3.51 8.79
C HIS A 33 -11.78 -2.53 9.71
N TRP A 34 -11.05 -1.61 10.34
CA TRP A 34 -11.64 -0.52 11.13
C TRP A 34 -10.70 0.68 11.23
N ALA A 35 -11.28 1.84 11.56
CA ALA A 35 -10.56 3.05 11.94
C ALA A 35 -11.12 3.59 13.27
N VAL A 36 -10.25 3.84 14.25
CA VAL A 36 -10.64 4.39 15.56
C VAL A 36 -9.84 5.64 15.86
N ARG A 37 -10.50 6.62 16.47
CA ARG A 37 -9.83 7.81 16.99
C ARG A 37 -9.41 7.57 18.44
N THR A 38 -8.14 7.82 18.74
CA THR A 38 -7.57 7.67 20.09
C THR A 38 -7.81 8.92 20.94
N GLN A 39 -7.58 8.81 22.25
CA GLN A 39 -7.70 9.93 23.19
C GLN A 39 -6.72 11.08 22.90
N VAL A 40 -5.60 10.78 22.22
CA VAL A 40 -4.61 11.79 21.77
C VAL A 40 -4.93 12.35 20.37
N GLN A 41 -6.16 12.19 19.90
CA GLN A 41 -6.66 12.68 18.62
C GLN A 41 -5.97 12.07 17.38
N CYS A 42 -5.25 10.97 17.52
CA CYS A 42 -4.68 10.20 16.40
C CYS A 42 -5.68 9.18 15.88
N TRP A 43 -5.56 8.81 14.60
CA TRP A 43 -6.32 7.72 14.00
C TRP A 43 -5.47 6.46 13.96
N HIS A 44 -6.03 5.35 14.45
CA HIS A 44 -5.49 4.01 14.19
C HIS A 44 -6.37 3.33 13.17
N VAL A 45 -5.74 2.72 12.17
CA VAL A 45 -6.41 1.95 11.13
C VAL A 45 -5.84 0.54 11.17
N LEU A 46 -6.71 -0.46 11.31
CA LEU A 46 -6.33 -1.85 11.14
C LEU A 46 -6.54 -2.24 9.69
N LEU A 47 -5.49 -2.75 9.06
CA LEU A 47 -5.53 -3.27 7.71
C LEU A 47 -5.49 -4.80 7.76
N ASP A 48 -6.36 -5.45 6.99
CA ASP A 48 -6.49 -6.91 6.99
C ASP A 48 -6.04 -7.51 5.65
N PRO A 49 -5.04 -8.41 5.60
CA PRO A 49 -4.62 -9.07 4.38
C PRO A 49 -5.73 -9.90 3.74
N SER A 50 -6.10 -9.59 2.49
CA SER A 50 -7.21 -10.26 1.80
C SER A 50 -6.81 -11.06 0.57
N GLY A 51 -5.70 -10.74 -0.09
CA GLY A 51 -5.32 -11.40 -1.35
C GLY A 51 -4.13 -10.77 -2.05
N PHE A 52 -3.32 -11.58 -2.75
CA PHE A 52 -2.32 -11.08 -3.69
C PHE A 52 -2.93 -10.75 -5.06
N ARG A 53 -2.41 -9.71 -5.69
CA ARG A 53 -2.70 -9.30 -7.08
C ARG A 53 -1.40 -8.99 -7.79
N MET A 54 -1.30 -9.42 -9.04
CA MET A 54 -0.21 -8.98 -9.92
C MET A 54 -0.74 -7.85 -10.79
N VAL A 55 0.05 -6.80 -10.93
CA VAL A 55 -0.33 -5.65 -11.73
C VAL A 55 0.79 -5.22 -12.65
N HIS A 56 0.42 -4.65 -13.81
CA HIS A 56 1.37 -4.17 -14.81
C HIS A 56 1.47 -2.65 -14.72
N LEU A 57 2.69 -2.14 -14.65
CA LEU A 57 3.03 -0.74 -14.66
C LEU A 57 3.11 -0.22 -16.09
N GLN A 58 2.62 0.99 -16.34
CA GLN A 58 2.82 1.62 -17.65
C GLN A 58 4.26 2.06 -17.91
N SER A 59 5.07 2.15 -16.86
CA SER A 59 6.49 2.51 -16.90
C SER A 59 7.31 1.54 -16.05
N THR A 60 8.55 1.30 -16.44
CA THR A 60 9.50 0.48 -15.66
C THR A 60 9.72 1.10 -14.28
N LEU A 61 9.69 0.25 -13.25
CA LEU A 61 10.05 0.68 -11.90
C LEU A 61 11.57 0.69 -11.84
N GLU A 62 12.19 1.87 -11.72
CA GLU A 62 13.61 1.93 -11.38
C GLU A 62 13.78 1.20 -10.05
N GLN A 63 14.55 0.11 -10.06
CA GLN A 63 14.68 -0.91 -9.00
C GLN A 63 15.01 -0.36 -7.58
N GLN A 64 15.25 0.94 -7.45
CA GLN A 64 15.67 1.60 -6.22
C GLN A 64 14.53 2.14 -5.35
N ASP A 65 13.29 2.28 -5.85
CA ASP A 65 12.24 2.99 -5.10
C ASP A 65 11.18 2.10 -4.43
N LEU A 66 11.23 0.76 -4.54
CA LEU A 66 10.19 -0.13 -3.98
C LEU A 66 9.93 0.07 -2.47
N HIS A 67 10.93 0.54 -1.73
CA HIS A 67 10.77 0.90 -0.31
C HIS A 67 9.81 2.07 -0.08
N LEU A 68 9.79 3.08 -0.96
CA LEU A 68 8.83 4.19 -0.90
C LEU A 68 7.41 3.72 -1.19
N TRP A 69 7.29 2.71 -2.07
CA TRP A 69 6.00 2.16 -2.48
C TRP A 69 5.45 1.09 -1.54
N ARG A 70 6.19 0.74 -0.48
CA ARG A 70 5.91 -0.42 0.38
C ARG A 70 4.46 -0.41 0.84
N LEU A 71 3.98 0.64 1.52
CA LEU A 71 2.55 0.84 1.73
C LEU A 71 2.02 1.89 0.76
N SER A 72 1.03 1.50 -0.04
CA SER A 72 0.45 2.34 -1.07
C SER A 72 -1.08 2.34 -1.02
N ILE A 73 -1.68 3.37 -1.59
CA ILE A 73 -3.12 3.48 -1.82
C ILE A 73 -3.38 3.49 -3.32
N LEU A 74 -4.34 2.69 -3.77
CA LEU A 74 -4.82 2.71 -5.14
C LEU A 74 -5.88 3.80 -5.32
N GLU A 75 -5.53 4.84 -6.07
CA GLU A 75 -6.41 5.94 -6.45
C GLU A 75 -6.80 5.80 -7.92
N SER A 76 -8.04 5.34 -8.18
CA SER A 76 -8.51 5.02 -9.53
C SER A 76 -7.65 3.95 -10.22
N SER A 77 -6.62 4.34 -10.96
CA SER A 77 -5.67 3.46 -11.63
C SER A 77 -4.22 3.84 -11.34
N GLU A 78 -4.01 4.66 -10.31
CA GLU A 78 -2.69 5.11 -9.87
C GLU A 78 -2.41 4.51 -8.50
N LEU A 79 -1.31 3.78 -8.39
CA LEU A 79 -0.73 3.48 -7.10
C LEU A 79 0.03 4.73 -6.64
N VAL A 80 -0.19 5.12 -5.38
CA VAL A 80 0.42 6.29 -4.74
C VAL A 80 0.93 5.86 -3.36
N PRO A 81 2.12 6.31 -2.91
CA PRO A 81 2.58 6.04 -1.55
C PRO A 81 1.52 6.49 -0.53
N ALA A 82 1.26 5.66 0.47
CA ALA A 82 0.13 5.87 1.38
C ALA A 82 0.28 7.14 2.20
N ASP A 83 1.49 7.49 2.62
CA ASP A 83 1.84 8.75 3.28
C ASP A 83 1.44 9.98 2.44
N CYS A 84 1.78 9.98 1.15
CA CYS A 84 1.45 11.06 0.22
C CYS A 84 -0.06 11.19 0.01
N SER A 85 -0.75 10.06 -0.15
CA SER A 85 -2.19 10.00 -0.34
C SER A 85 -2.95 10.44 0.91
N LEU A 86 -2.51 10.02 2.09
CA LEU A 86 -3.06 10.42 3.39
C LEU A 86 -2.81 11.90 3.70
N TRP A 87 -1.62 12.42 3.38
CA TRP A 87 -1.27 13.83 3.54
C TRP A 87 -2.23 14.73 2.74
N LYS A 88 -2.49 14.39 1.47
CA LYS A 88 -3.46 15.14 0.62
C LYS A 88 -4.86 15.21 1.24
N ARG A 89 -5.23 14.22 2.06
CA ARG A 89 -6.52 14.13 2.75
C ARG A 89 -6.49 14.74 4.15
N GLY A 90 -5.38 15.37 4.56
CA GLY A 90 -5.22 16.03 5.85
C GLY A 90 -4.75 15.13 6.99
N PHE A 91 -4.23 13.94 6.68
CA PHE A 91 -3.67 13.02 7.68
C PHE A 91 -2.15 13.00 7.63
N LYS A 92 -1.51 13.01 8.81
CA LYS A 92 -0.08 12.71 8.94
C LYS A 92 0.07 11.28 9.45
N VAL A 93 0.85 10.46 8.74
CA VAL A 93 1.21 9.12 9.22
C VAL A 93 2.20 9.28 10.37
N HIS A 94 1.89 8.70 11.53
CA HIS A 94 2.78 8.73 12.70
C HIS A 94 3.65 7.47 12.79
N SER A 95 3.07 6.32 12.47
CA SER A 95 3.74 5.03 12.45
C SER A 95 2.92 4.06 11.61
N CYS A 96 3.57 3.02 11.09
CA CYS A 96 2.90 1.98 10.33
C CYS A 96 3.53 0.62 10.60
N LEU A 97 3.09 -0.07 11.65
CA LEU A 97 3.62 -1.39 11.98
C LEU A 97 3.36 -2.42 10.86
N PRO A 98 4.31 -3.33 10.59
CA PRO A 98 5.56 -3.58 11.33
C PRO A 98 6.71 -2.62 10.99
N TRP A 99 6.49 -1.60 10.17
CA TRP A 99 7.51 -0.66 9.71
C TRP A 99 7.64 0.53 10.67
N HIS A 100 8.85 0.74 11.18
CA HIS A 100 9.20 2.03 11.78
C HIS A 100 9.24 3.06 10.64
N SER A 101 8.25 3.95 10.58
CA SER A 101 8.27 5.05 9.61
C SER A 101 8.97 6.25 10.24
N ASP A 102 10.21 6.51 9.85
CA ASP A 102 10.72 7.87 9.84
C ASP A 102 9.97 8.58 8.71
N THR A 103 8.91 9.32 9.05
CA THR A 103 8.17 10.11 8.05
C THR A 103 9.16 11.01 7.31
N PRO A 104 9.31 10.89 5.98
CA PRO A 104 10.12 11.83 5.23
C PRO A 104 9.49 13.22 5.38
N GLU A 105 10.31 14.20 5.77
CA GLU A 105 9.88 15.56 6.10
C GLU A 105 9.33 16.32 4.88
N ASP A 106 9.44 15.75 3.68
CA ASP A 106 9.19 16.43 2.42
C ASP A 106 8.51 15.55 1.35
N CYS A 107 7.28 15.07 1.62
CA CYS A 107 6.44 14.42 0.59
C CYS A 107 6.18 15.33 -0.63
N SER A 108 6.54 16.62 -0.58
CA SER A 108 6.30 17.61 -1.65
C SER A 108 7.08 17.33 -2.93
N ARG A 109 8.30 16.78 -2.85
CA ARG A 109 9.14 16.42 -4.01
C ARG A 109 8.68 15.13 -4.70
N GLU A 110 8.03 14.23 -3.96
CA GLU A 110 7.68 12.87 -4.42
C GLU A 110 6.28 12.76 -5.02
N LEU A 111 5.43 13.78 -4.87
CA LEU A 111 4.10 13.89 -5.49
C LEU A 111 4.08 13.71 -7.03
N ARG A 112 5.24 13.77 -7.68
CA ARG A 112 5.43 13.54 -9.12
C ARG A 112 5.57 12.06 -9.51
N LYS A 113 5.85 11.16 -8.55
CA LYS A 113 5.98 9.72 -8.82
C LYS A 113 4.62 9.07 -8.54
N ARG A 114 3.82 8.88 -9.59
CA ARG A 114 2.58 8.06 -9.56
C ARG A 114 2.80 6.87 -10.46
N LEU A 115 2.46 5.68 -9.98
CA LEU A 115 2.56 4.48 -10.79
C LEU A 115 1.20 4.19 -11.41
N PHE A 116 1.10 4.35 -12.73
CA PHE A 116 -0.09 3.95 -13.45
C PHE A 116 -0.12 2.44 -13.58
N VAL A 117 -1.18 1.86 -13.03
CA VAL A 117 -1.35 0.43 -12.90
C VAL A 117 -2.47 -0.03 -13.82
N ARG A 118 -2.21 -1.09 -14.58
CA ARG A 118 -3.23 -1.86 -15.29
C ARG A 118 -3.42 -3.19 -14.57
N GLU A 119 -4.65 -3.45 -14.15
CA GLU A 119 -4.97 -4.71 -13.49
C GLU A 119 -4.86 -5.87 -14.48
N PHE A 120 -4.05 -6.87 -14.12
CA PHE A 120 -4.16 -8.20 -14.70
C PHE A 120 -5.11 -8.99 -13.83
N GLY A 121 -6.26 -9.39 -14.39
CA GLY A 121 -7.11 -10.38 -13.75
C GLY A 121 -6.38 -11.72 -13.70
N LEU A 122 -5.68 -12.00 -12.61
CA LEU A 122 -5.12 -13.33 -12.37
C LEU A 122 -6.28 -14.32 -12.29
N ARG A 123 -6.36 -15.27 -13.23
CA ARG A 123 -7.25 -16.43 -13.09
C ARG A 123 -6.82 -17.18 -11.83
N GLY A 124 -7.79 -17.61 -11.02
CA GLY A 124 -7.60 -18.05 -9.64
C GLY A 124 -6.48 -19.07 -9.37
N SER A 125 -6.00 -19.83 -10.36
CA SER A 125 -4.85 -20.73 -10.21
C SER A 125 -3.49 -20.02 -10.06
N GLN A 126 -3.34 -18.79 -10.55
CA GLN A 126 -2.08 -18.02 -10.45
C GLN A 126 -1.91 -17.33 -9.09
N CYS A 127 -3.01 -17.06 -8.36
CA CYS A 127 -2.96 -16.48 -7.03
C CYS A 127 -2.42 -17.45 -5.96
N TYR A 128 -2.76 -18.75 -6.07
CA TYR A 128 -2.26 -19.77 -5.14
C TYR A 128 -0.73 -19.93 -5.22
N ASN A 129 -0.17 -19.89 -6.43
CA ASN A 129 1.28 -20.03 -6.61
C ASN A 129 2.06 -18.83 -6.04
N LEU A 130 1.51 -17.61 -6.11
CA LEU A 130 2.16 -16.42 -5.53
C LEU A 130 2.13 -16.43 -4.00
N TYR A 131 1.02 -16.87 -3.39
CA TYR A 131 0.91 -17.06 -1.94
C TYR A 131 1.96 -18.06 -1.43
N HIS A 132 2.09 -19.22 -2.08
CA HIS A 132 3.08 -20.24 -1.70
C HIS A 132 4.53 -19.80 -1.96
N TYR A 133 4.80 -19.20 -3.13
CA TYR A 133 6.13 -18.67 -3.43
C TYR A 133 6.59 -17.62 -2.41
N PHE A 134 5.68 -16.78 -1.91
CA PHE A 134 6.02 -15.79 -0.90
C PHE A 134 6.24 -16.41 0.49
N LEU A 135 5.42 -17.37 0.90
CA LEU A 135 5.59 -18.08 2.17
C LEU A 135 6.89 -18.90 2.19
N ASP A 136 7.22 -19.57 1.09
CA ASP A 136 8.40 -20.42 0.96
C ASP A 136 9.71 -19.60 0.92
N ASN A 137 9.66 -18.33 0.50
CA ASN A 137 10.83 -17.44 0.50
C ASN A 137 10.99 -16.61 1.79
N GLN A 138 9.98 -16.58 2.67
CA GLN A 138 10.10 -15.95 4.00
C GLN A 138 10.99 -16.76 4.96
N SER A 139 11.22 -18.06 4.72
CA SER A 139 12.13 -18.89 5.54
C SER A 139 13.62 -18.59 5.31
N VAL A 140 13.97 -17.66 4.42
CA VAL A 140 15.36 -17.28 4.15
C VAL A 140 15.77 -15.99 4.87
N LEU A 141 14.85 -15.32 5.57
CA LEU A 141 15.10 -14.05 6.28
C LEU A 141 15.00 -14.15 7.82
N SER A 142 15.07 -15.36 8.39
CA SER A 142 15.24 -15.58 9.84
C SER A 142 16.70 -15.69 10.26
#